data_AF-A0A523AGE9-F1
#
_entry.id   AF-A0A523AGE9-F1
#
_cell.length_a   1.000
_cell.length_b   1.000
_cell.length_c   1.000
_cell.angle_alpha   90.00
_cell.angle_beta   90.00
_cell.angle_gamma   90.00
#
_symmetry.space_group_name_H-M   'P 1'
#
loop_
_entity.id
_entity.type
_entity.pdbx_description
1 polymer ?
#
loop_
_entity_poly.entity_id
_entity_poly.type
_entity_poly.pdbx_seq_one_letter_code
_entity_poly.pdbx_strand_id
1 'polypeptide(L)'
;MRTILTIYFLTLSIKLVAYSFSGVTAVLADALHSIVDIVLLILLATASKASERRADRLHPMGHGLLKNVASLAISVAFITVLAFELFKEGINKILNPVKSYPNLEVALFSELLVLGLLLLATVLYWRSKGIVNRTVMFESFNDSLSTLAAIFGIIAISFGHNIFDGIATIVIATLIAINSIRLFFENARFVIGLSPPEEFYSEVEKFCISKGIKGVHDMLALYMDENSIHLDMHVTVEKNMSVGDADELIENLTEELKKKFPQIKHVSVHLCSHFGDKRKIY
;
A
#
# COMPACT_ATOMS: atom_id res chain seq x y z
N MET A 1 6.79 13.59 -5.20
CA MET A 1 5.32 13.75 -5.13
C MET A 1 4.78 14.69 -6.22
N ARG A 2 5.16 15.98 -6.27
CA ARG A 2 4.60 16.95 -7.25
C ARG A 2 4.78 16.51 -8.71
N THR A 3 6.00 16.16 -9.12
CA THR A 3 6.30 15.71 -10.50
C THR A 3 5.49 14.48 -10.92
N ILE A 4 5.29 13.55 -9.99
CA ILE A 4 4.56 12.30 -10.23
C ILE A 4 3.09 12.64 -10.47
N LEU A 5 2.45 13.35 -9.53
CA LEU A 5 1.07 13.80 -9.70
C LEU A 5 0.90 14.57 -11.02
N THR A 6 1.84 15.43 -11.41
CA THR A 6 1.79 16.13 -12.70
C THR A 6 1.75 15.16 -13.89
N ILE A 7 2.59 14.11 -13.88
CA ILE A 7 2.59 13.08 -14.93
C ILE A 7 1.24 12.36 -14.96
N TYR A 8 0.73 11.91 -13.81
CA TYR A 8 -0.55 11.21 -13.73
C TYR A 8 -1.75 12.08 -14.16
N PHE A 9 -1.79 13.35 -13.75
CA PHE A 9 -2.83 14.28 -14.21
C PHE A 9 -2.73 14.54 -15.72
N LEU A 10 -1.51 14.62 -16.26
CA LEU A 10 -1.29 14.79 -17.70
C LEU A 10 -1.78 13.56 -18.49
N THR A 11 -1.38 12.36 -18.08
CA THR A 11 -1.81 11.11 -18.74
C THR A 11 -3.32 10.94 -18.65
N LEU A 12 -3.92 11.17 -17.47
CA LEU A 12 -5.37 11.16 -17.28
C LEU A 12 -6.08 12.12 -18.25
N SER A 13 -5.59 13.36 -18.36
CA SER A 13 -6.19 14.37 -19.24
C SER A 13 -6.16 13.93 -20.70
N ILE A 14 -5.03 13.38 -21.15
CA ILE A 14 -4.87 12.85 -22.51
C ILE A 14 -5.89 11.73 -22.78
N LYS A 15 -6.01 10.76 -21.86
CA LYS A 15 -6.94 9.62 -22.02
C LYS A 15 -8.40 10.06 -22.03
N LEU A 16 -8.81 10.96 -21.13
CA LEU A 16 -10.19 11.46 -21.07
C LEU A 16 -10.59 12.24 -22.33
N VAL A 17 -9.67 13.06 -22.87
CA VAL A 17 -9.88 13.75 -24.14
C VAL A 17 -9.99 12.73 -25.27
N ALA A 18 -9.09 11.75 -25.35
CA ALA A 18 -9.16 10.73 -26.39
C ALA A 18 -10.45 9.89 -26.32
N TYR A 19 -10.91 9.53 -25.13
CA TYR A 19 -12.18 8.85 -24.93
C TYR A 19 -13.36 9.69 -25.43
N SER A 20 -13.41 10.99 -25.15
CA SER A 20 -14.55 11.83 -25.56
C SER A 20 -14.70 11.93 -27.09
N PHE A 21 -13.59 11.80 -27.83
CA PHE A 21 -13.60 11.79 -29.30
C PHE A 21 -13.79 10.40 -29.92
N SER A 22 -13.40 9.33 -29.22
CA SER A 22 -13.36 7.96 -29.78
C SER A 22 -14.46 7.03 -29.27
N GLY A 23 -14.93 7.22 -28.04
CA GLY A 23 -15.89 6.34 -27.38
C GLY A 23 -15.36 4.93 -27.05
N VAL A 24 -14.05 4.70 -27.16
CA VAL A 24 -13.42 3.40 -26.87
C VAL A 24 -13.39 3.18 -25.35
N THR A 25 -14.09 2.16 -24.89
CA THR A 25 -14.27 1.89 -23.45
C THR A 25 -12.96 1.48 -22.80
N ALA A 26 -12.07 0.78 -23.51
CA ALA A 26 -10.75 0.42 -22.99
C ALA A 26 -9.91 1.64 -22.62
N VAL A 27 -10.00 2.73 -23.38
CA VAL A 27 -9.35 4.03 -23.06
C VAL A 27 -9.96 4.63 -21.80
N LEU A 28 -11.29 4.56 -21.65
CA LEU A 28 -11.96 5.01 -20.42
C LEU A 28 -11.54 4.16 -19.21
N ALA A 29 -11.46 2.84 -19.35
CA ALA A 29 -11.02 1.94 -18.30
C ALA A 29 -9.59 2.26 -17.86
N ASP A 30 -8.68 2.51 -18.81
CA ASP A 30 -7.30 2.90 -18.49
C ASP A 30 -7.21 4.32 -17.90
N ALA A 31 -8.10 5.23 -18.29
CA ALA A 31 -8.24 6.55 -17.64
C ALA A 31 -8.70 6.41 -16.18
N LEU A 32 -9.70 5.57 -15.93
CA LEU A 32 -10.21 5.31 -14.59
C LEU A 32 -9.17 4.61 -13.70
N HIS A 33 -8.31 3.76 -14.28
CA HIS A 33 -7.15 3.24 -13.57
C HIS A 33 -6.24 4.38 -13.09
N SER A 34 -5.88 5.32 -13.96
CA SER A 34 -5.08 6.49 -13.54
C SER A 34 -5.77 7.37 -12.49
N ILE A 35 -7.11 7.42 -12.46
CA ILE A 35 -7.85 8.11 -11.37
C ILE A 35 -7.64 7.38 -10.04
N VAL A 36 -7.69 6.04 -10.03
CA VAL A 36 -7.43 5.23 -8.82
C VAL A 36 -6.07 5.60 -8.22
N ASP A 37 -5.04 5.71 -9.05
CA ASP A 37 -3.69 6.01 -8.59
C ASP A 37 -3.56 7.45 -8.08
N ILE A 38 -4.15 8.42 -8.77
CA ILE A 38 -4.18 9.82 -8.31
C ILE A 38 -4.88 9.94 -6.96
N VAL A 39 -6.04 9.30 -6.81
CA VAL A 39 -6.81 9.32 -5.57
C VAL A 39 -6.01 8.64 -4.45
N LEU A 40 -5.36 7.51 -4.72
CA LEU A 40 -4.49 6.83 -3.76
C LEU A 40 -3.32 7.73 -3.35
N LEU A 41 -2.62 8.36 -4.29
CA LEU A 41 -1.51 9.26 -4.00
C LEU A 41 -1.93 10.47 -3.15
N ILE A 42 -3.07 11.09 -3.47
CA ILE A 42 -3.63 12.21 -2.69
C ILE A 42 -4.02 11.74 -1.29
N LEU A 43 -4.66 10.57 -1.18
CA LEU A 43 -5.03 9.99 0.09
C LEU A 43 -3.78 9.71 0.93
N LEU A 44 -2.77 9.04 0.39
CA LEU A 44 -1.53 8.75 1.11
C LEU A 44 -0.83 10.04 1.56
N ALA A 45 -0.82 11.08 0.71
CA ALA A 45 -0.25 12.38 1.06
C ALA A 45 -1.00 13.09 2.22
N THR A 46 -2.33 13.05 2.20
CA THR A 46 -3.17 13.71 3.21
C THR A 46 -3.27 12.90 4.50
N ALA A 47 -3.45 11.59 4.38
CA ALA A 47 -3.52 10.66 5.50
C ALA A 47 -2.17 10.54 6.22
N SER A 48 -1.04 10.62 5.51
CA SER A 48 0.29 10.64 6.14
C SER A 48 0.43 11.80 7.13
N LYS A 49 0.06 13.02 6.71
CA LYS A 49 0.06 14.19 7.60
C LYS A 49 -0.92 14.04 8.76
N ALA A 50 -2.05 13.36 8.53
CA ALA A 50 -3.02 13.11 9.59
C ALA A 50 -2.58 11.99 10.55
N SER A 51 -1.80 11.00 10.09
CA SER A 51 -1.26 9.92 10.92
C SER A 51 -0.13 10.38 11.84
N GLU A 52 0.56 11.48 11.50
CA GLU A 52 1.54 12.12 12.37
C GLU A 52 0.93 12.84 13.59
N ARG A 53 -0.41 12.89 13.69
CA ARG A 53 -1.09 13.45 14.85
C ARG A 53 -0.77 12.64 16.10
N ARG A 54 -0.35 13.36 17.15
CA ARG A 54 -0.07 12.79 18.48
C ARG A 54 -1.30 12.09 19.05
N ALA A 55 -1.06 11.23 20.03
CA ALA A 55 -2.11 10.58 20.82
C ALA A 55 -3.07 11.60 21.43
N ASP A 56 -4.35 11.24 21.45
CA ASP A 56 -5.41 11.96 22.14
C ASP A 56 -6.22 11.01 23.02
N ARG A 57 -7.26 11.51 23.69
CA ARG A 57 -8.07 10.69 24.61
C ARG A 57 -8.85 9.56 23.92
N LEU A 58 -9.24 9.75 22.65
CA LEU A 58 -9.95 8.76 21.85
C LEU A 58 -8.98 7.79 21.17
N HIS A 59 -7.75 8.24 20.92
CA HIS A 59 -6.67 7.47 20.30
C HIS A 59 -5.39 7.52 21.16
N PRO A 60 -5.34 6.79 22.31
CA PRO A 60 -4.21 6.85 23.24
C PRO A 60 -2.88 6.40 22.65
N MET A 61 -2.93 5.60 21.59
CA MET A 61 -1.76 5.10 20.86
C MET A 61 -1.41 5.93 19.62
N GLY A 62 -2.11 7.05 19.38
CA GLY A 62 -1.90 7.91 18.21
C GLY A 62 -2.73 7.50 16.99
N HIS A 63 -2.45 8.18 15.87
CA HIS A 63 -3.22 8.07 14.62
C HIS A 63 -2.47 7.32 13.51
N GLY A 64 -1.42 6.58 13.85
CA GLY A 64 -0.53 5.91 12.89
C GLY A 64 -1.26 5.05 11.85
N LEU A 65 -2.27 4.30 12.27
CA LEU A 65 -3.06 3.42 11.41
C LEU A 65 -4.06 4.14 10.49
N LEU A 66 -4.22 5.47 10.59
CA LEU A 66 -5.21 6.22 9.80
C LEU A 66 -4.95 6.08 8.30
N LYS A 67 -3.69 6.04 7.87
CA LYS A 67 -3.28 5.76 6.48
C LYS A 67 -3.82 4.41 6.00
N ASN A 68 -3.78 3.41 6.87
CA ASN A 68 -4.14 2.03 6.53
C ASN A 68 -5.66 1.89 6.48
N VAL A 69 -6.37 2.48 7.44
CA VAL A 69 -7.85 2.55 7.44
C VAL A 69 -8.36 3.28 6.19
N ALA A 70 -7.73 4.39 5.83
CA ALA A 70 -8.11 5.15 4.65
C ALA A 70 -7.85 4.37 3.34
N SER A 71 -6.72 3.64 3.27
CA SER A 71 -6.41 2.75 2.13
C SER A 71 -7.37 1.57 2.02
N LEU A 72 -7.83 1.03 3.16
CA LEU A 72 -8.87 -0.01 3.20
C LEU A 72 -10.21 0.49 2.65
N ALA A 73 -10.66 1.67 3.06
CA ALA A 73 -11.92 2.24 2.59
C ALA A 73 -11.90 2.44 1.06
N ILE A 74 -10.80 2.96 0.53
CA ILE A 74 -10.64 3.21 -0.91
C ILE A 74 -10.52 1.92 -1.72
N SER A 75 -9.73 0.95 -1.24
CA SER A 75 -9.61 -0.34 -1.94
C SER A 75 -10.97 -1.04 -2.06
N VAL A 76 -11.80 -1.03 -1.01
CA VAL A 76 -13.17 -1.56 -1.09
C VAL A 76 -14.01 -0.81 -2.13
N ALA A 77 -13.95 0.52 -2.17
CA ALA A 77 -14.69 1.32 -3.15
C ALA A 77 -14.27 1.00 -4.60
N PHE A 78 -12.98 0.84 -4.85
CA PHE A 78 -12.47 0.51 -6.18
C PHE A 78 -12.79 -0.91 -6.63
N ILE A 79 -12.79 -1.89 -5.71
CA ILE A 79 -13.22 -3.27 -6.03
C ILE A 79 -14.73 -3.30 -6.33
N THR A 80 -15.54 -2.74 -5.44
CA THR A 80 -17.00 -2.92 -5.46
C THR A 80 -17.70 -2.06 -6.49
N VAL A 81 -17.24 -0.82 -6.70
CA VAL A 81 -17.87 0.11 -7.64
C VAL A 81 -17.13 0.10 -8.97
N LEU A 82 -15.86 0.49 -8.97
CA LEU A 82 -15.15 0.75 -10.22
C LEU A 82 -14.87 -0.53 -11.03
N ALA A 83 -14.21 -1.52 -10.44
CA ALA A 83 -13.84 -2.73 -11.14
C ALA A 83 -15.09 -3.53 -11.56
N PHE A 84 -16.11 -3.60 -10.71
CA PHE A 84 -17.36 -4.27 -11.04
C PHE A 84 -18.11 -3.61 -12.21
N GLU A 85 -18.25 -2.27 -12.22
CA GLU A 85 -18.91 -1.57 -13.32
C GLU A 85 -18.13 -1.71 -14.63
N LEU A 86 -16.80 -1.62 -14.60
CA LEU A 86 -15.98 -1.87 -15.79
C LEU A 86 -16.08 -3.32 -16.30
N PHE A 87 -16.15 -4.29 -15.38
CA PHE A 87 -16.32 -5.69 -15.76
C PHE A 87 -17.68 -5.93 -16.43
N LYS A 88 -18.76 -5.35 -15.88
CA LYS A 88 -20.09 -5.38 -16.49
C LYS A 88 -20.10 -4.73 -17.88
N GLU A 89 -19.50 -3.54 -18.01
CA GLU A 89 -19.43 -2.83 -19.28
C GLU A 89 -18.61 -3.63 -20.30
N GLY A 90 -17.48 -4.20 -19.89
CA GLY A 90 -16.66 -5.04 -20.75
C GLY A 90 -17.39 -6.29 -21.26
N ILE A 91 -18.17 -6.97 -20.39
CA ILE A 91 -19.05 -8.08 -20.81
C ILE A 91 -20.10 -7.58 -21.80
N ASN A 92 -20.75 -6.45 -21.50
CA ASN A 92 -21.76 -5.88 -22.39
C ASN A 92 -21.18 -5.56 -23.77
N LYS A 93 -19.96 -5.03 -23.86
CA LYS A 93 -19.26 -4.75 -25.12
C LYS A 93 -18.87 -6.00 -25.91
N ILE A 94 -18.66 -7.13 -25.25
CA ILE A 94 -18.43 -8.42 -25.93
C ILE A 94 -19.75 -8.97 -26.49
N LEU A 95 -20.82 -8.94 -25.69
CA LEU A 95 -22.13 -9.47 -26.09
C LEU A 95 -22.84 -8.58 -27.12
N ASN A 96 -22.64 -7.26 -27.01
CA ASN A 96 -23.22 -6.24 -27.88
C ASN A 96 -22.11 -5.32 -28.42
N PRO A 97 -21.29 -5.79 -29.39
CA PRO A 97 -20.19 -5.00 -29.91
C PRO A 97 -20.67 -3.74 -30.61
N VAL A 98 -20.00 -2.62 -30.33
CA VAL A 98 -20.24 -1.37 -31.05
C VAL A 98 -19.90 -1.60 -32.53
N LYS A 99 -20.72 -1.07 -33.45
CA LYS A 99 -20.54 -1.28 -34.89
C LYS A 99 -19.31 -0.56 -35.44
N SER A 100 -19.02 0.63 -34.95
CA SER A 100 -17.90 1.45 -35.39
C SER A 100 -17.55 2.48 -34.31
N TYR A 101 -16.26 2.77 -34.17
CA TYR A 101 -15.73 3.81 -33.30
C TYR A 101 -15.29 5.00 -34.14
N PRO A 102 -15.78 6.23 -33.86
CA PRO A 102 -15.23 7.42 -34.49
C PRO A 102 -13.78 7.63 -34.04
N ASN A 103 -12.95 8.28 -34.86
CA ASN A 103 -11.64 8.78 -34.47
C ASN A 103 -10.73 7.76 -33.74
N LEU A 104 -10.76 6.48 -34.16
CA LEU A 104 -9.97 5.41 -33.53
C LEU A 104 -8.47 5.76 -33.48
N GLU A 105 -7.99 6.52 -34.47
CA GLU A 105 -6.58 6.94 -34.55
C GLU A 105 -6.20 7.93 -33.45
N VAL A 106 -7.16 8.72 -32.96
CA VAL A 106 -6.95 9.61 -31.82
C VAL A 106 -6.76 8.78 -30.54
N ALA A 107 -7.55 7.72 -30.35
CA ALA A 107 -7.39 6.79 -29.24
C ALA A 107 -6.06 6.04 -29.31
N LEU A 108 -5.68 5.54 -30.48
CA LEU A 108 -4.41 4.83 -30.63
C LEU A 108 -3.23 5.76 -30.35
N PHE A 109 -3.24 6.97 -30.93
CA PHE A 109 -2.19 7.95 -30.74
C PHE A 109 -2.07 8.39 -29.27
N SER A 110 -3.19 8.61 -28.58
CA SER A 110 -3.17 9.01 -27.17
C SER A 110 -2.58 7.94 -26.28
N GLU A 111 -2.95 6.67 -26.48
CA GLU A 111 -2.43 5.56 -25.69
C GLU A 111 -0.94 5.31 -25.96
N LEU A 112 -0.49 5.42 -27.21
CA LEU A 112 0.94 5.34 -27.54
C LEU A 112 1.74 6.49 -26.91
N LEU A 113 1.19 7.71 -26.93
CA LEU A 113 1.80 8.87 -26.27
C LEU A 113 1.91 8.66 -24.76
N VAL A 114 0.82 8.21 -24.12
CA VAL A 114 0.81 7.90 -22.69
C VAL A 114 1.81 6.80 -22.36
N LEU A 115 1.85 5.71 -23.13
CA LEU A 115 2.82 4.64 -22.94
C LEU A 115 4.25 5.18 -23.00
N GLY A 116 4.55 6.05 -23.97
CA GLY A 116 5.84 6.72 -24.07
C GLY A 116 6.18 7.55 -22.83
N LEU A 117 5.22 8.30 -22.28
CA LEU A 117 5.39 9.09 -21.06
C LEU A 117 5.63 8.20 -19.83
N LEU A 118 4.87 7.11 -19.67
CA LEU A 118 5.01 6.16 -18.56
C LEU A 118 6.33 5.38 -18.62
N LEU A 119 6.75 4.95 -19.81
CA LEU A 119 8.05 4.30 -20.00
C LEU A 119 9.21 5.27 -19.75
N LEU A 120 9.10 6.52 -20.20
CA LEU A 120 10.09 7.56 -19.88
C LEU A 120 10.18 7.77 -18.36
N ALA A 121 9.05 7.91 -17.68
CA ALA A 121 9.01 8.00 -16.22
C ALA A 121 9.70 6.78 -15.58
N THR A 122 9.34 5.57 -15.99
CA THR A 122 9.93 4.32 -15.51
C THR A 122 11.46 4.32 -15.66
N VAL A 123 11.99 4.70 -16.83
CA VAL A 123 13.44 4.76 -17.08
C VAL A 123 14.14 5.82 -16.24
N LEU A 124 13.55 7.01 -16.11
CA LEU A 124 14.10 8.10 -15.29
C LEU A 124 14.18 7.70 -13.82
N TYR A 125 13.15 7.05 -13.29
CA TYR A 125 13.10 6.61 -11.89
C TYR A 125 13.88 5.32 -11.63
N TRP A 126 14.08 4.46 -12.64
CA TRP A 126 14.94 3.27 -12.53
C TRP A 126 16.39 3.64 -12.17
N ARG A 127 16.91 4.71 -12.77
CA ARG A 127 18.29 5.16 -12.54
C ARG A 127 18.47 5.88 -11.20
N SER A 128 17.38 6.18 -10.50
CA SER A 128 17.42 6.94 -9.27
C SER A 128 17.55 6.04 -8.04
N LYS A 129 18.40 6.43 -7.09
CA LYS A 129 18.54 5.72 -5.80
C LYS A 129 17.41 6.13 -4.85
N GLY A 130 16.95 5.19 -4.04
CA GLY A 130 15.97 5.43 -2.97
C GLY A 130 14.66 4.66 -3.11
N ILE A 131 14.08 4.26 -1.98
CA ILE A 131 12.87 3.43 -1.88
C ILE A 131 11.66 4.10 -2.55
N VAL A 132 11.51 5.41 -2.37
CA VAL A 132 10.43 6.20 -2.99
C VAL A 132 10.51 6.14 -4.52
N ASN A 133 11.70 6.31 -5.09
CA ASN A 133 11.88 6.28 -6.55
C ASN A 133 11.63 4.89 -7.13
N ARG A 134 12.00 3.84 -6.38
CA ARG A 134 11.74 2.45 -6.77
C ARG A 134 10.24 2.14 -6.78
N THR A 135 9.50 2.66 -5.80
CA THR A 135 8.03 2.50 -5.73
C THR A 135 7.35 3.14 -6.94
N VAL A 136 7.72 4.38 -7.25
CA VAL A 136 7.18 5.13 -8.41
C VAL A 136 7.51 4.45 -9.74
N MET A 137 8.71 3.88 -9.86
CA MET A 137 9.10 3.09 -11.03
C MET A 137 8.20 1.87 -11.19
N PHE A 138 7.95 1.11 -10.11
CA PHE A 138 7.07 -0.04 -10.16
C PHE A 138 5.62 0.33 -10.49
N GLU A 139 5.10 1.43 -9.93
CA GLU A 139 3.78 1.96 -10.28
C GLU A 139 3.70 2.31 -11.77
N SER A 140 4.64 3.12 -12.26
CA SER A 140 4.66 3.53 -13.68
C SER A 140 4.76 2.34 -14.66
N PHE A 141 5.49 1.29 -14.26
CA PHE A 141 5.58 0.05 -15.03
C PHE A 141 4.26 -0.72 -15.01
N ASN A 142 3.59 -0.79 -13.86
CA ASN A 142 2.30 -1.47 -13.72
C ASN A 142 1.21 -0.78 -14.55
N ASP A 143 1.16 0.56 -14.53
CA ASP A 143 0.22 1.35 -15.35
C ASP A 143 0.47 1.17 -16.85
N SER A 144 1.73 0.96 -17.24
CA SER A 144 2.05 0.68 -18.64
C SER A 144 1.40 -0.62 -19.12
N LEU A 145 1.10 -1.58 -18.23
CA LEU A 145 0.42 -2.83 -18.59
C LEU A 145 -1.05 -2.61 -18.97
N SER A 146 -1.76 -1.73 -18.26
CA SER A 146 -3.16 -1.41 -18.61
C SER A 146 -3.25 -0.60 -19.89
N THR A 147 -2.33 0.35 -20.10
CA THR A 147 -2.19 1.10 -21.36
C THR A 147 -1.86 0.15 -22.52
N LEU A 148 -0.98 -0.83 -22.33
CA LEU A 148 -0.71 -1.87 -23.35
C LEU A 148 -1.94 -2.71 -23.68
N ALA A 149 -2.76 -3.06 -22.67
CA ALA A 149 -4.02 -3.78 -22.89
C ALA A 149 -5.00 -2.94 -23.73
N ALA A 150 -5.10 -1.63 -23.46
CA ALA A 150 -5.90 -0.71 -24.26
C ALA A 150 -5.40 -0.60 -25.71
N ILE A 151 -4.09 -0.43 -25.92
CA ILE A 151 -3.47 -0.37 -27.25
C ILE A 151 -3.76 -1.64 -28.05
N PHE A 152 -3.58 -2.82 -27.44
CA PHE A 152 -3.87 -4.09 -28.09
C PHE A 152 -5.35 -4.19 -28.49
N GLY A 153 -6.26 -3.76 -27.61
CA GLY A 153 -7.69 -3.67 -27.90
C GLY A 153 -7.99 -2.77 -29.11
N ILE A 154 -7.41 -1.57 -29.13
CA ILE A 154 -7.59 -0.57 -30.21
C ILE A 154 -7.06 -1.11 -31.55
N ILE A 155 -5.90 -1.76 -31.56
CA ILE A 155 -5.33 -2.37 -32.76
C ILE A 155 -6.26 -3.49 -33.27
N ALA A 156 -6.80 -4.34 -32.41
CA ALA A 156 -7.73 -5.38 -32.84
C ALA A 156 -9.04 -4.79 -33.41
N ILE A 157 -9.54 -3.69 -32.84
CA ILE A 157 -10.70 -2.94 -33.35
C ILE A 157 -10.41 -2.41 -34.77
N SER A 158 -9.20 -1.93 -35.06
CA SER A 158 -8.86 -1.40 -36.39
C SER A 158 -8.85 -2.49 -37.49
N PHE A 159 -8.65 -3.76 -37.11
CA PHE A 159 -8.83 -4.93 -37.98
C PHE A 159 -10.29 -5.44 -38.05
N GLY A 160 -11.24 -4.74 -37.43
CA GLY A 160 -12.67 -5.07 -37.44
C GLY A 160 -13.13 -5.97 -36.29
N HIS A 161 -12.26 -6.29 -35.32
CA HIS A 161 -12.61 -7.13 -34.18
C HIS A 161 -13.13 -6.29 -32.99
N ASN A 162 -14.34 -5.74 -33.11
CA ASN A 162 -14.89 -4.79 -32.13
C ASN A 162 -15.12 -5.36 -30.71
N ILE A 163 -15.17 -6.70 -30.57
CA ILE A 163 -15.24 -7.38 -29.25
C ILE A 163 -14.03 -7.08 -28.37
N PHE A 164 -12.89 -6.69 -28.96
CA PHE A 164 -11.67 -6.44 -28.22
C PHE A 164 -11.71 -5.15 -27.38
N ASP A 165 -12.65 -4.23 -27.62
CA ASP A 165 -12.93 -3.14 -26.67
C ASP A 165 -13.35 -3.70 -25.32
N GLY A 166 -14.30 -4.65 -25.34
CA GLY A 166 -14.80 -5.31 -24.13
C GLY A 166 -13.75 -6.21 -23.47
N ILE A 167 -12.98 -6.97 -24.26
CA ILE A 167 -11.89 -7.82 -23.73
C ILE A 167 -10.82 -6.96 -23.03
N ALA A 168 -10.34 -5.90 -23.68
CA ALA A 168 -9.35 -5.00 -23.08
C ALA A 168 -9.91 -4.32 -21.82
N THR A 169 -11.18 -3.88 -21.85
CA THR A 169 -11.86 -3.32 -20.68
C THR A 169 -11.90 -4.31 -19.51
N ILE A 170 -12.24 -5.58 -19.75
CA ILE A 170 -12.23 -6.63 -18.71
C ILE A 170 -10.83 -6.87 -18.17
N VAL A 171 -9.81 -6.90 -19.03
CA VAL A 171 -8.41 -7.07 -18.60
C VAL A 171 -8.00 -5.93 -17.66
N ILE A 172 -8.28 -4.68 -18.03
CA ILE A 172 -7.97 -3.51 -17.21
C ILE A 172 -8.78 -3.53 -15.90
N ALA A 173 -10.07 -3.85 -15.95
CA ALA A 173 -10.91 -4.01 -14.75
C ALA A 173 -10.34 -5.07 -13.79
N THR A 174 -9.81 -6.16 -14.34
CA THR A 174 -9.17 -7.24 -13.56
C THR A 174 -7.88 -6.75 -12.91
N LEU A 175 -7.06 -5.96 -13.62
CA LEU A 175 -5.86 -5.35 -13.05
C LEU A 175 -6.21 -4.41 -11.88
N ILE A 176 -7.23 -3.55 -12.06
CA ILE A 176 -7.74 -2.67 -10.99
C ILE A 176 -8.18 -3.49 -9.78
N ALA A 177 -8.94 -4.58 -10.01
CA ALA A 177 -9.42 -5.45 -8.94
C ALA A 177 -8.26 -6.12 -8.18
N ILE A 178 -7.29 -6.71 -8.89
CA ILE A 178 -6.12 -7.37 -8.29
C ILE A 178 -5.32 -6.38 -7.45
N ASN A 179 -5.02 -5.19 -7.98
CA ASN A 179 -4.26 -4.16 -7.29
C ASN A 179 -5.01 -3.66 -6.05
N SER A 180 -6.32 -3.48 -6.15
CA SER A 180 -7.15 -3.04 -5.04
C SER A 180 -7.29 -4.13 -3.95
N ILE A 181 -7.45 -5.40 -4.32
CA ILE A 181 -7.48 -6.54 -3.37
C ILE A 181 -6.15 -6.67 -2.65
N ARG A 182 -5.04 -6.55 -3.38
CA ARG A 182 -3.70 -6.55 -2.80
C ARG A 182 -3.53 -5.41 -1.80
N LEU A 183 -3.89 -4.18 -2.19
CA LEU A 183 -3.86 -3.00 -1.32
C LEU A 183 -4.70 -3.21 -0.05
N PHE A 184 -5.89 -3.82 -0.20
CA PHE A 184 -6.74 -4.18 0.93
C PHE A 184 -6.01 -5.10 1.92
N PHE A 185 -5.48 -6.23 1.44
CA PHE A 185 -4.82 -7.20 2.32
C PHE A 185 -3.50 -6.70 2.91
N GLU A 186 -2.75 -5.86 2.19
CA GLU A 186 -1.54 -5.25 2.72
C GLU A 186 -1.86 -4.31 3.90
N ASN A 187 -2.93 -3.51 3.79
CA ASN A 187 -3.32 -2.58 4.86
C ASN A 187 -4.12 -3.24 5.98
N ALA A 188 -4.91 -4.28 5.68
CA ALA A 188 -5.71 -5.01 6.68
C ALA A 188 -4.84 -5.65 7.75
N ARG A 189 -3.68 -6.20 7.35
CA ARG A 189 -2.74 -6.85 8.28
C ARG A 189 -2.32 -5.91 9.41
N PHE A 190 -2.02 -4.66 9.10
CA PHE A 190 -1.66 -3.68 10.13
C PHE A 190 -2.81 -3.41 11.10
N VAL A 191 -4.03 -3.25 10.58
CA VAL A 191 -5.22 -2.99 11.40
C VAL A 191 -5.58 -4.19 12.30
N ILE A 192 -5.29 -5.41 11.86
CA ILE A 192 -5.50 -6.64 12.62
C ILE A 192 -4.38 -6.86 13.67
N GLY A 193 -3.27 -6.12 13.59
CA GLY A 193 -2.13 -6.23 14.50
C GLY A 193 -0.98 -7.03 13.90
N LEU A 194 -0.36 -6.49 12.84
CA LEU A 194 0.80 -7.10 12.20
C LEU A 194 1.99 -7.12 13.16
N SER A 195 2.57 -8.31 13.36
CA SER A 195 3.79 -8.50 14.13
C SER A 195 5.05 -8.18 13.31
N PRO A 196 6.10 -7.61 13.93
CA PRO A 196 7.46 -7.61 13.39
C PRO A 196 7.97 -9.04 13.12
N PRO A 197 9.03 -9.19 12.30
CA PRO A 197 9.59 -10.50 11.97
C PRO A 197 10.41 -11.08 13.15
N GLU A 198 10.67 -12.39 13.13
CA GLU A 198 11.35 -13.13 14.22
C GLU A 198 12.76 -12.60 14.56
N GLU A 199 13.44 -12.00 13.58
CA GLU A 199 14.73 -11.35 13.80
C GLU A 199 14.62 -10.22 14.82
N PHE A 200 13.53 -9.45 14.80
CA PHE A 200 13.29 -8.38 15.77
C PHE A 200 13.18 -8.92 17.20
N TYR A 201 12.39 -9.97 17.41
CA TYR A 201 12.24 -10.62 18.72
C TYR A 201 13.58 -11.16 19.23
N SER A 202 14.33 -11.82 18.34
CA SER A 202 15.65 -12.38 18.66
C SER A 202 16.67 -11.29 19.05
N GLU A 203 16.64 -10.14 18.38
CA GLU A 203 17.51 -9.00 18.70
C GLU A 203 17.15 -8.35 20.04
N VAL A 204 15.85 -8.18 20.32
CA VAL A 204 15.36 -7.64 21.59
C VAL A 204 15.73 -8.57 22.75
N GLU A 205 15.50 -9.88 22.61
CA GLU A 205 15.87 -10.87 23.64
C GLU A 205 17.38 -10.84 23.94
N LYS A 206 18.23 -10.89 22.90
CA LYS A 206 19.69 -10.82 23.06
C LYS A 206 20.12 -9.52 23.75
N PHE A 207 19.49 -8.40 23.39
CA PHE A 207 19.78 -7.11 24.00
C PHE A 207 19.44 -7.10 25.49
N CYS A 208 18.25 -7.54 25.87
CA CYS A 208 17.85 -7.63 27.27
C CYS A 208 18.80 -8.52 28.09
N ILE A 209 19.16 -9.70 27.57
CA ILE A 209 20.11 -10.61 28.22
C ILE A 209 21.48 -9.93 28.42
N SER A 210 21.96 -9.17 27.43
CA SER A 210 23.22 -8.42 27.53
C SER A 210 23.22 -7.34 28.62
N LYS A 211 22.03 -6.92 29.07
CA LYS A 211 21.82 -5.96 30.17
C LYS A 211 21.59 -6.61 31.53
N GLY A 212 21.83 -7.93 31.63
CA GLY A 212 21.73 -8.67 32.89
C GLY A 212 20.33 -9.18 33.22
N ILE A 213 19.37 -9.09 32.29
CA ILE A 213 18.06 -9.72 32.44
C ILE A 213 18.21 -11.24 32.36
N LYS A 214 17.67 -11.97 33.35
CA LYS A 214 17.86 -13.42 33.45
C LYS A 214 17.09 -14.20 32.39
N GLY A 215 15.93 -13.69 31.98
CA GLY A 215 15.09 -14.31 30.96
C GLY A 215 14.08 -13.32 30.39
N VAL A 216 13.74 -13.52 29.12
CA VAL A 216 12.69 -12.78 28.42
C VAL A 216 11.68 -13.77 27.88
N HIS A 217 10.40 -13.54 28.14
CA HIS A 217 9.31 -14.37 27.66
C HIS A 217 8.07 -13.53 27.39
N ASP A 218 7.04 -14.18 26.86
CA ASP A 218 5.75 -13.57 26.51
C ASP A 218 5.84 -12.25 25.70
N MET A 219 6.82 -12.16 24.79
CA MET A 219 6.96 -10.98 23.92
C MET A 219 5.78 -10.90 22.94
N LEU A 220 5.17 -9.72 22.87
CA LEU A 220 4.16 -9.34 21.91
C LEU A 220 4.55 -8.00 21.30
N ALA A 221 4.84 -7.98 20.01
CA ALA A 221 5.12 -6.74 19.29
C ALA A 221 4.12 -6.55 18.15
N LEU A 222 3.65 -5.33 17.99
CA LEU A 222 2.71 -4.96 16.92
C LEU A 222 3.07 -3.61 16.31
N TYR A 223 2.90 -3.50 14.99
CA TYR A 223 3.08 -2.25 14.28
C TYR A 223 1.92 -1.28 14.58
N MET A 224 2.27 -0.10 15.09
CA MET A 224 1.36 1.02 15.30
C MET A 224 1.23 1.93 14.07
N ASP A 225 2.25 1.88 13.21
CA ASP A 225 2.31 2.43 11.86
C ASP A 225 3.43 1.67 11.10
N GLU A 226 3.80 2.11 9.90
CA GLU A 226 4.83 1.45 9.07
C GLU A 226 6.23 1.41 9.70
N ASN A 227 6.52 2.26 10.70
CA ASN A 227 7.84 2.43 11.30
C ASN A 227 7.86 2.38 12.84
N SER A 228 6.69 2.32 13.47
CA SER A 228 6.55 2.34 14.92
C SER A 228 6.00 1.02 15.44
N ILE A 229 6.61 0.50 16.50
CA ILE A 229 6.27 -0.74 17.17
C ILE A 229 5.84 -0.41 18.60
N HIS A 230 4.76 -1.07 19.02
CA HIS A 230 4.41 -1.27 20.42
C HIS A 230 4.90 -2.65 20.85
N LEU A 231 5.68 -2.70 21.93
CA LEU A 231 6.28 -3.92 22.47
C LEU A 231 5.78 -4.17 23.89
N ASP A 232 5.12 -5.29 24.13
CA ASP A 232 4.88 -5.83 25.45
C ASP A 232 5.81 -7.03 25.68
N MET A 233 6.44 -7.10 26.85
CA MET A 233 7.34 -8.21 27.16
C MET A 233 7.38 -8.52 28.65
N HIS A 234 7.67 -9.77 28.99
CA HIS A 234 7.91 -10.19 30.36
C HIS A 234 9.41 -10.42 30.57
N VAL A 235 9.95 -9.90 31.67
CA VAL A 235 11.35 -10.09 32.04
C VAL A 235 11.47 -10.75 33.41
N THR A 236 12.39 -11.70 33.51
CA THR A 236 12.64 -12.43 34.75
C THR A 236 13.73 -11.74 35.58
N VAL A 237 13.39 -11.41 36.82
CA VAL A 237 14.27 -10.78 37.81
C VAL A 237 14.44 -11.66 39.05
N GLU A 238 15.28 -11.24 39.99
CA GLU A 238 15.49 -11.97 41.24
C GLU A 238 14.24 -11.90 42.13
N LYS A 239 13.90 -13.01 42.79
CA LYS A 239 12.72 -13.10 43.67
C LYS A 239 12.72 -12.09 44.83
N ASN A 240 13.90 -11.69 45.27
CA ASN A 240 14.10 -10.84 46.45
C ASN A 240 14.43 -9.38 46.07
N MET A 241 14.33 -9.02 44.79
CA MET A 241 14.55 -7.65 44.32
C MET A 241 13.51 -6.72 44.95
N SER A 242 13.95 -5.57 45.44
CA SER A 242 13.02 -4.57 45.99
C SER A 242 12.20 -3.93 44.86
N VAL A 243 11.02 -3.40 45.18
CA VAL A 243 10.20 -2.68 44.18
C VAL A 243 10.93 -1.46 43.62
N GLY A 244 11.75 -0.79 44.42
CA GLY A 244 12.54 0.37 43.96
C GLY A 244 13.61 -0.02 42.93
N ASP A 245 14.39 -1.08 43.21
CA ASP A 245 15.42 -1.56 42.27
C ASP A 245 14.79 -2.08 40.97
N ALA A 246 13.62 -2.71 41.09
CA ALA A 246 12.83 -3.19 39.98
C ALA A 246 12.32 -2.06 39.07
N ASP A 247 11.86 -0.95 39.66
CA ASP A 247 11.42 0.24 38.94
C ASP A 247 12.59 0.90 38.18
N GLU A 248 13.73 1.09 38.85
CA GLU A 248 14.96 1.62 38.24
C GLU A 248 15.46 0.72 37.09
N LEU A 249 15.36 -0.61 37.25
CA LEU A 249 15.69 -1.56 36.18
C LEU A 249 14.76 -1.38 34.97
N ILE A 250 13.44 -1.25 35.18
CA ILE A 250 12.47 -1.07 34.09
C ILE A 250 12.72 0.25 33.36
N GLU A 251 12.91 1.35 34.08
CA GLU A 251 13.15 2.67 33.48
C GLU A 251 14.40 2.65 32.61
N ASN A 252 15.52 2.15 33.15
CA ASN A 252 16.78 2.02 32.43
C ASN A 252 16.65 1.11 31.19
N LEU A 253 16.04 -0.07 31.36
CA LEU A 253 15.85 -1.01 30.26
C LEU A 253 14.97 -0.40 29.15
N THR A 254 13.90 0.29 29.53
CA THR A 254 12.98 0.96 28.62
C THR A 254 13.67 2.04 27.80
N GLU A 255 14.46 2.90 28.44
CA GLU A 255 15.23 3.93 27.73
C GLU A 255 16.25 3.32 26.76
N GLU A 256 16.97 2.31 27.21
CA GLU A 256 18.00 1.66 26.42
C GLU A 256 17.42 0.89 25.22
N LEU A 257 16.26 0.23 25.39
CA LEU A 257 15.51 -0.39 24.30
C LEU A 257 15.10 0.65 23.26
N LYS A 258 14.53 1.79 23.67
CA LYS A 258 14.13 2.87 22.74
C LYS A 258 15.34 3.50 22.02
N LYS A 259 16.49 3.61 22.69
CA LYS A 259 17.74 4.09 22.09
C LYS A 259 18.30 3.10 21.07
N LYS A 260 18.28 1.79 21.38
CA LYS A 260 18.82 0.73 20.51
C LYS A 260 17.90 0.42 19.33
N PHE A 261 16.60 0.46 19.54
CA PHE A 261 15.56 0.17 18.55
C PHE A 261 14.63 1.38 18.42
N PRO A 262 15.00 2.40 17.62
CA PRO A 262 14.23 3.64 17.46
C PRO A 262 12.78 3.44 16.96
N GLN A 263 12.51 2.28 16.34
CA GLN A 263 11.18 1.84 15.96
C GLN A 263 10.27 1.53 17.15
N ILE A 264 10.80 1.18 18.34
CA ILE A 264 9.98 0.98 19.55
C ILE A 264 9.54 2.34 20.08
N LYS A 265 8.25 2.66 19.94
CA LYS A 265 7.67 3.91 20.47
C LYS A 265 7.05 3.71 21.85
N HIS A 266 6.38 2.58 22.02
CA HIS A 266 5.74 2.19 23.26
C HIS A 266 6.30 0.85 23.70
N VAL A 267 6.63 0.75 24.98
CA VAL A 267 7.09 -0.49 25.59
C VAL A 267 6.42 -0.66 26.95
N SER A 268 5.92 -1.85 27.20
CA SER A 268 5.45 -2.30 28.52
C SER A 268 6.30 -3.47 28.95
N VAL A 269 6.86 -3.39 30.16
CA VAL A 269 7.70 -4.44 30.73
C VAL A 269 7.01 -4.97 31.98
N HIS A 270 6.63 -6.23 31.95
CA HIS A 270 6.10 -6.93 33.12
C HIS A 270 7.21 -7.71 33.82
N LEU A 271 7.31 -7.59 35.14
CA LEU A 271 8.31 -8.28 35.94
C LEU A 271 7.80 -9.64 36.42
N CYS A 272 8.62 -10.65 36.21
CA CYS A 272 8.37 -12.02 36.66
C CYS A 272 9.48 -12.49 37.59
N SER A 273 9.11 -13.22 38.63
CA SER A 273 10.05 -13.81 39.60
C SER A 273 10.46 -15.25 39.25
N HIS A 274 9.94 -15.76 38.14
CA HIS A 274 10.25 -17.07 37.57
C HIS A 274 10.42 -16.98 36.06
N PHE A 275 11.07 -17.98 35.47
CA PHE A 275 11.07 -18.16 34.03
C PHE A 275 9.65 -18.53 33.58
N GLY A 276 9.21 -17.92 32.48
CA GLY A 276 7.96 -18.29 31.82
C GLY A 276 8.25 -18.97 30.48
N ASP A 277 7.24 -19.64 29.96
CA ASP A 277 7.32 -20.20 28.63
C ASP A 277 7.33 -19.10 27.57
N LYS A 278 8.08 -19.32 26.48
CA LYS A 278 7.99 -18.43 25.32
C LYS A 278 6.57 -18.52 24.75
N ARG A 279 5.97 -17.36 24.47
CA ARG A 279 4.69 -17.30 23.74
C ARG A 279 4.84 -18.05 22.42
N LYS A 280 3.98 -19.03 22.18
CA LYS A 280 3.91 -19.69 20.87
C LYS A 280 3.15 -18.78 19.92
N ILE A 281 3.86 -18.16 19.00
CA ILE A 281 3.28 -17.42 17.87
C ILE A 281 3.23 -18.41 16.70
N TYR A 282 2.03 -18.63 16.15
CA TYR A 282 1.77 -19.58 15.05
C TYR A 282 1.61 -18.84 13.72
#